data_AF-A0A820DZD1-F1
#
_entry.id   AF-A0A820DZD1-F1
#
_cell.length_a   1.000
_cell.length_b   1.000
_cell.length_c   1.000
_cell.angle_alpha   90.00
_cell.angle_beta   90.00
_cell.angle_gamma   90.00
#
_symmetry.space_group_name_H-M   'P 1'
#
loop_
_entity.id
_entity.type
_entity.pdbx_description
1 polymer ?
#
loop_
_entity_poly.entity_id
_entity_poly.type
_entity_poly.pdbx_seq_one_letter_code
_entity_poly.pdbx_strand_id
1 'polypeptide(L)'
;DKDIYILDNDSNDGSTSNLTVNVNRVSSEKYFDHMWLVQTVQNMARNLFERGYKYILFCEVDEIVVPDPLKYPLGLMDYIKKAKEEVIRVNAYGLIQNTTLVQNTTVELKLNLSKPIMPQRRYWVKDTAYDKPLLISKEIHWSVGFHVCQENSTQDKDLVLIHLQRMDHDFYMERATWKSNQKFKDDDIQRGWGTQHVLRGAKAEEFFISMPGPISEIPEQFRSASVF
;
A
#
# COMPACT_ATOMS: atom_id res chain seq x y z
N ASP A 1 8.10 -2.48 17.36
CA ASP A 1 9.20 -2.19 16.40
C ASP A 1 10.07 -3.40 16.08
N LYS A 2 10.42 -4.27 17.04
CA LYS A 2 11.24 -5.48 16.78
C LYS A 2 10.62 -6.50 15.81
N ASP A 3 9.32 -6.40 15.57
CA ASP A 3 8.54 -7.32 14.71
C ASP A 3 8.17 -6.71 13.36
N ILE A 4 8.78 -5.57 13.01
CA ILE A 4 8.63 -4.93 11.70
C ILE A 4 9.88 -5.27 10.88
N TYR A 5 9.65 -5.68 9.64
CA TYR A 5 10.70 -6.05 8.69
C TYR A 5 10.49 -5.30 7.38
N ILE A 6 11.52 -4.56 6.96
CA ILE A 6 11.55 -3.87 5.68
C ILE A 6 12.43 -4.67 4.73
N LEU A 7 11.87 -5.05 3.58
CA LEU A 7 12.62 -5.64 2.47
C LEU A 7 13.09 -4.50 1.56
N ASP A 8 14.31 -4.04 1.79
CA ASP A 8 14.87 -2.89 1.10
C ASP A 8 15.59 -3.31 -0.18
N ASN A 9 14.98 -2.98 -1.34
CA ASN A 9 15.50 -3.28 -2.67
C ASN A 9 16.56 -2.25 -3.10
N ASP A 10 17.72 -2.30 -2.45
CA ASP A 10 18.90 -1.49 -2.76
C ASP A 10 18.70 0.04 -2.71
N SER A 11 17.85 0.54 -1.81
CA SER A 11 17.70 2.00 -1.59
C SER A 11 19.02 2.66 -1.21
N ASN A 12 19.34 3.78 -1.86
CA ASN A 12 20.58 4.54 -1.69
C ASN A 12 20.35 6.03 -1.37
N ASP A 13 19.10 6.41 -1.13
CA ASP A 13 18.64 7.78 -0.85
C ASP A 13 18.55 8.10 0.65
N GLY A 14 18.89 7.13 1.51
CA GLY A 14 18.81 7.26 2.95
C GLY A 14 17.42 6.98 3.54
N SER A 15 16.42 6.61 2.74
CA SER A 15 15.05 6.30 3.19
C SER A 15 14.97 5.20 4.26
N THR A 16 15.92 4.27 4.24
CA THR A 16 16.03 3.18 5.23
C THR A 16 17.11 3.42 6.29
N SER A 17 17.72 4.62 6.31
CA SER A 17 18.73 5.00 7.30
C SER A 17 18.07 5.36 8.63
N ASN A 18 18.73 5.00 9.75
CA ASN A 18 18.29 5.34 11.11
C ASN A 18 16.92 4.78 11.53
N LEU A 19 16.41 3.77 10.85
CA LEU A 19 15.20 3.08 11.28
C LEU A 19 15.49 2.16 12.46
N THR A 20 14.56 2.10 13.42
CA THR A 20 14.65 1.24 14.63
C THR A 20 14.09 -0.17 14.41
N VAL A 21 13.72 -0.49 13.17
CA VAL A 21 13.12 -1.78 12.75
C VAL A 21 14.13 -2.64 12.00
N ASN A 22 13.78 -3.89 11.71
CA ASN A 22 14.66 -4.78 10.95
C ASN A 22 14.65 -4.38 9.47
N VAL A 23 15.80 -4.03 8.92
CA VAL A 23 15.96 -3.73 7.49
C VAL A 23 16.78 -4.84 6.84
N ASN A 24 16.13 -5.62 5.99
CA ASN A 24 16.74 -6.70 5.22
C ASN A 24 17.00 -6.20 3.81
N ARG A 25 18.27 -6.09 3.43
CA ARG A 25 18.66 -5.78 2.05
C ARG A 25 18.34 -6.95 1.14
N VAL A 26 17.65 -6.67 0.05
CA VAL A 26 17.35 -7.59 -1.04
C VAL A 26 17.73 -6.92 -2.35
N SER A 27 18.01 -7.69 -3.39
CA SER A 27 18.46 -7.15 -4.67
C SER A 27 17.84 -7.90 -5.83
N SER A 28 17.45 -7.17 -6.86
CA SER A 28 17.02 -7.69 -8.15
C SER A 28 17.79 -7.01 -9.28
N GLU A 29 18.13 -7.75 -10.33
CA GLU A 29 18.82 -7.19 -11.51
C GLU A 29 17.92 -6.17 -12.25
N LYS A 30 16.61 -6.43 -12.28
CA LYS A 30 15.60 -5.50 -12.81
C LYS A 30 14.92 -4.82 -11.64
N TYR A 31 14.70 -3.51 -11.77
CA TYR A 31 13.97 -2.77 -10.76
C TYR A 31 12.53 -3.29 -10.63
N PHE A 32 11.88 -3.56 -11.77
CA PHE A 32 10.59 -4.24 -11.81
C PHE A 32 10.75 -5.67 -12.34
N ASP A 33 10.69 -6.62 -11.40
CA ASP A 33 10.49 -8.05 -11.63
C ASP A 33 9.39 -8.52 -10.65
N HIS A 34 8.14 -8.58 -11.13
CA HIS A 34 7.00 -8.86 -10.26
C HIS A 34 7.05 -10.28 -9.67
N MET A 35 7.61 -11.24 -10.40
CA MET A 35 7.74 -12.61 -9.90
C MET A 35 8.80 -12.69 -8.79
N TRP A 36 9.94 -12.04 -8.99
CA TRP A 36 10.95 -11.93 -7.94
C TRP A 36 10.39 -11.24 -6.69
N LEU A 37 9.63 -10.16 -6.86
CA LEU A 37 9.01 -9.44 -5.75
C LEU A 37 8.07 -10.34 -4.95
N VAL A 38 7.16 -11.04 -5.62
CA VAL A 38 6.23 -11.99 -4.98
C VAL A 38 6.99 -13.10 -4.26
N GLN A 39 7.99 -13.70 -4.90
CA GLN A 39 8.80 -14.78 -4.31
C GLN A 39 9.56 -14.30 -3.07
N THR A 40 10.12 -13.09 -3.12
CA THR A 40 10.86 -12.49 -2.01
C THR A 40 9.96 -12.27 -0.80
N VAL A 41 8.76 -11.71 -1.01
CA VAL A 41 7.76 -11.52 0.04
C VAL A 41 7.25 -12.85 0.61
N GLN A 42 6.94 -13.83 -0.25
CA GLN A 42 6.50 -15.16 0.20
C GLN A 42 7.57 -15.88 1.03
N ASN A 43 8.84 -15.80 0.61
CA ASN A 43 9.93 -16.39 1.35
C ASN A 43 10.10 -15.72 2.72
N MET A 44 9.95 -14.39 2.79
CA MET A 44 9.98 -13.67 4.06
C MET A 44 8.82 -14.11 4.97
N ALA A 45 7.61 -14.23 4.44
CA ALA A 45 6.45 -14.70 5.20
C ALA A 45 6.68 -16.12 5.76
N ARG A 46 7.18 -17.05 4.94
CA ARG A 46 7.56 -18.41 5.39
C ARG A 46 8.56 -18.38 6.54
N ASN A 47 9.65 -17.61 6.39
CA ASN A 47 10.68 -17.49 7.43
C ASN A 47 10.08 -16.96 8.76
N LEU A 48 9.12 -16.04 8.71
CA LEU A 48 8.45 -15.55 9.90
C LEU A 48 7.54 -16.62 10.53
N PHE A 49 6.79 -17.38 9.74
CA PHE A 49 6.01 -18.51 10.28
C PHE A 49 6.90 -19.56 10.95
N GLU A 50 8.03 -19.92 10.32
CA GLU A 50 9.03 -20.85 10.89
C GLU A 50 9.61 -20.34 12.22
N ARG A 51 9.71 -19.01 12.40
CA ARG A 51 10.13 -18.37 13.65
C ARG A 51 9.03 -18.29 14.71
N GLY A 52 7.83 -18.78 14.41
CA GLY A 52 6.70 -18.86 15.35
C GLY A 52 5.76 -17.66 15.34
N TYR A 53 5.87 -16.74 14.37
CA TYR A 53 4.87 -15.69 14.19
C TYR A 53 3.53 -16.31 13.78
N LYS A 54 2.46 -16.03 14.53
CA LYS A 54 1.11 -16.58 14.25
C LYS A 54 0.35 -15.80 13.20
N TYR A 55 0.66 -14.52 13.07
CA TYR A 55 0.03 -13.61 12.12
C TYR A 55 1.11 -12.77 11.46
N ILE A 56 0.97 -12.55 10.16
CA ILE A 56 1.84 -11.70 9.35
C ILE A 56 0.93 -10.73 8.62
N LEU A 57 1.26 -9.44 8.70
CA LEU A 57 0.68 -8.40 7.88
C LEU A 57 1.74 -7.96 6.87
N PHE A 58 1.40 -8.03 5.58
CA PHE A 58 2.22 -7.50 4.50
C PHE A 58 1.55 -6.25 3.90
N CYS A 59 2.32 -5.22 3.58
CA CYS A 59 1.87 -4.07 2.79
C CYS A 59 3.06 -3.43 2.06
N GLU A 60 2.79 -2.72 0.98
CA GLU A 60 3.80 -1.96 0.24
C GLU A 60 4.12 -0.62 0.96
N VAL A 61 5.23 0.02 0.60
CA VAL A 61 5.73 1.22 1.29
C VAL A 61 4.83 2.46 1.16
N ASP A 62 3.94 2.47 0.18
CA ASP A 62 2.91 3.49 -0.02
C ASP A 62 1.51 3.04 0.42
N GLU A 63 1.44 2.03 1.29
CA GLU A 63 0.21 1.51 1.88
C GLU A 63 0.22 1.63 3.39
N ILE A 64 -0.92 2.03 3.97
CA ILE A 64 -1.15 1.94 5.41
C ILE A 64 -2.31 1.00 5.66
N VAL A 65 -2.10 -0.05 6.46
CA VAL A 65 -3.16 -0.95 6.88
C VAL A 65 -3.50 -0.70 8.34
N VAL A 66 -4.76 -0.37 8.59
CA VAL A 66 -5.25 0.07 9.91
C VAL A 66 -6.67 -0.46 10.14
N PRO A 67 -6.98 -1.04 11.31
CA PRO A 67 -8.35 -1.40 11.63
C PRO A 67 -9.19 -0.16 11.96
N ASP A 68 -10.51 -0.24 11.87
CA ASP A 68 -11.42 0.85 12.26
C ASP A 68 -11.13 1.33 13.70
N PRO A 69 -10.60 2.56 13.90
CA PRO A 69 -10.16 3.03 15.21
C PRO A 69 -11.28 3.11 16.25
N LEU A 70 -12.54 3.25 15.82
CA LEU A 70 -13.68 3.26 16.75
C LEU A 70 -14.00 1.86 17.29
N LYS A 71 -13.73 0.81 16.51
CA LYS A 71 -14.00 -0.58 16.90
C LYS A 71 -12.82 -1.27 17.55
N TYR A 72 -11.61 -0.86 17.16
CA TYR A 72 -10.34 -1.43 17.61
C TYR A 72 -9.44 -0.29 18.16
N PRO A 73 -9.80 0.31 19.30
CA PRO A 73 -9.10 1.48 19.84
C PRO A 73 -7.66 1.19 20.29
N LEU A 74 -7.28 -0.09 20.44
CA LEU A 74 -5.90 -0.50 20.72
C LEU A 74 -5.16 -0.94 19.44
N GLY A 75 -5.69 -0.60 18.27
CA GLY A 75 -5.09 -0.81 16.95
C GLY A 75 -5.06 -2.26 16.48
N LEU A 76 -4.08 -2.56 15.62
CA LEU A 76 -3.97 -3.84 14.91
C LEU A 76 -3.92 -5.06 15.84
N MET A 77 -3.31 -4.93 17.01
CA MET A 77 -3.24 -6.03 17.98
C MET A 77 -4.61 -6.41 18.57
N ASP A 78 -5.50 -5.45 18.78
CA ASP A 78 -6.87 -5.74 19.21
C ASP A 78 -7.68 -6.39 18.09
N TYR A 79 -7.48 -5.93 16.85
CA TYR A 79 -8.06 -6.57 15.67
C TYR A 79 -7.63 -8.03 15.53
N ILE A 80 -6.32 -8.32 15.55
CA ILE A 80 -5.77 -9.68 15.40
C ILE A 80 -6.30 -10.64 16.48
N LYS A 81 -6.48 -10.17 17.73
CA LYS A 81 -7.04 -11.01 18.81
C LYS A 81 -8.48 -11.46 18.56
N LYS A 82 -9.22 -10.72 17.73
CA LYS A 82 -10.63 -10.97 17.40
C LYS A 82 -10.80 -11.60 16.02
N ALA A 83 -9.76 -11.58 15.19
CA ALA A 83 -9.74 -12.20 13.87
C ALA A 83 -10.06 -13.71 13.97
N LYS A 84 -10.94 -14.18 13.08
CA LYS A 84 -11.38 -15.58 13.03
C LYS A 84 -10.92 -16.29 11.75
N GLU A 85 -10.60 -15.51 10.73
CA GLU A 85 -10.25 -16.00 9.40
C GLU A 85 -8.74 -16.11 9.27
N GLU A 86 -8.27 -17.11 8.52
CA GLU A 86 -6.83 -17.33 8.35
C GLU A 86 -6.19 -16.39 7.31
N VAL A 87 -6.99 -15.89 6.37
CA VAL A 87 -6.54 -15.01 5.28
C VAL A 87 -7.56 -13.90 5.14
N ILE A 88 -7.19 -12.70 5.54
CA ILE A 88 -8.07 -11.55 5.57
C ILE A 88 -7.69 -10.58 4.45
N ARG A 89 -8.68 -10.30 3.61
CA ARG A 89 -8.62 -9.24 2.61
C ARG A 89 -9.04 -7.92 3.23
N VAL A 90 -8.26 -6.88 2.96
CA VAL A 90 -8.54 -5.53 3.42
C VAL A 90 -9.68 -4.89 2.63
N ASN A 91 -10.22 -3.81 3.18
CA ASN A 91 -11.12 -2.90 2.50
C ASN A 91 -10.34 -1.63 2.11
N ALA A 92 -9.95 -1.53 0.84
CA ALA A 92 -9.01 -0.54 0.37
C ALA A 92 -9.64 0.74 -0.17
N TYR A 93 -8.95 1.85 0.10
CA TYR A 93 -9.26 3.18 -0.38
C TYR A 93 -7.96 3.89 -0.79
N GLY A 94 -7.99 4.58 -1.93
CA GLY A 94 -6.90 5.46 -2.36
C GLY A 94 -7.07 6.85 -1.75
N LEU A 95 -6.06 7.34 -1.04
CA LEU A 95 -6.02 8.73 -0.61
C LEU A 95 -5.82 9.62 -1.83
N ILE A 96 -6.65 10.65 -2.01
CA ILE A 96 -6.60 11.52 -3.18
C ILE A 96 -6.39 12.98 -2.77
N GLN A 97 -5.61 13.71 -3.57
CA GLN A 97 -5.62 15.17 -3.52
C GLN A 97 -6.77 15.69 -4.38
N ASN A 98 -7.58 16.58 -3.81
CA ASN A 98 -8.58 17.32 -4.57
C ASN A 98 -7.93 18.46 -5.39
N THR A 99 -7.53 18.17 -6.63
CA THR A 99 -6.86 19.15 -7.52
C THR A 99 -7.82 20.02 -8.34
N THR A 100 -9.10 19.67 -8.37
CA THR A 100 -10.15 20.45 -9.04
C THR A 100 -11.20 20.86 -8.01
N LEU A 101 -12.08 21.81 -8.35
CA LEU A 101 -13.23 22.13 -7.50
C LEU A 101 -14.29 21.02 -7.61
N VAL A 102 -13.93 19.77 -7.27
CA VAL A 102 -14.90 18.68 -7.21
C VAL A 102 -15.92 19.04 -6.13
N GLN A 103 -17.21 18.99 -6.48
CA GLN A 103 -18.32 19.16 -5.52
C GLN A 103 -18.33 20.50 -4.75
N ASN A 104 -17.98 21.63 -5.37
CA ASN A 104 -17.95 22.95 -4.72
C ASN A 104 -17.01 23.04 -3.49
N THR A 105 -15.97 22.21 -3.46
CA THR A 105 -15.00 22.19 -2.36
C THR A 105 -13.70 22.89 -2.76
N THR A 106 -12.94 23.35 -1.75
CA THR A 106 -11.66 24.03 -1.97
C THR A 106 -10.61 23.06 -2.49
N VAL A 107 -9.81 23.51 -3.46
CA VAL A 107 -8.62 22.78 -3.94
C VAL A 107 -7.67 22.53 -2.77
N GLU A 108 -7.23 21.30 -2.60
CA GLU A 108 -6.28 20.93 -1.56
C GLU A 108 -4.87 21.33 -1.95
N LEU A 109 -4.15 21.91 -0.98
CA LEU A 109 -2.76 22.29 -1.16
C LEU A 109 -1.84 21.05 -1.24
N LYS A 110 -0.64 21.28 -1.77
CA LYS A 110 0.45 20.29 -1.75
C LYS A 110 0.71 19.78 -0.33
N LEU A 111 1.03 18.50 -0.20
CA LEU A 111 1.39 17.90 1.09
C LEU A 111 2.60 18.61 1.69
N ASN A 112 2.51 18.89 2.99
CA ASN A 112 3.67 19.16 3.80
C ASN A 112 4.08 17.86 4.51
N LEU A 113 5.17 17.24 4.04
CA LEU A 113 5.69 15.96 4.57
C LEU A 113 6.26 16.09 6.00
N SER A 114 6.43 17.30 6.53
CA SER A 114 6.77 17.51 7.95
C SER A 114 5.55 17.43 8.89
N LYS A 115 4.34 17.22 8.34
CA LYS A 115 3.09 17.09 9.07
C LYS A 115 2.43 15.74 8.75
N PRO A 116 1.57 15.22 9.64
CA PRO A 116 0.80 14.01 9.37
C PRO A 116 0.01 14.13 8.05
N ILE A 117 0.01 13.07 7.24
CA ILE A 117 -0.60 13.08 5.90
C ILE A 117 -2.13 13.17 5.99
N MET A 118 -2.75 12.36 6.85
CA MET A 118 -4.20 12.16 6.87
C MET A 118 -5.02 13.44 7.13
N PRO A 119 -4.66 14.32 8.09
CA PRO A 119 -5.40 15.57 8.29
C PRO A 119 -5.35 16.54 7.11
N GLN A 120 -4.39 16.38 6.20
CA GLN A 120 -4.19 17.26 5.03
C GLN A 120 -5.07 16.84 3.85
N ARG A 121 -5.83 15.75 3.97
CA ARG A 121 -6.71 15.21 2.93
C ARG A 121 -8.11 14.99 3.46
N ARG A 122 -9.10 15.30 2.63
CA ARG A 122 -10.53 15.18 2.97
C ARG A 122 -11.18 13.98 2.31
N TYR A 123 -10.67 13.56 1.15
CA TYR A 123 -11.32 12.55 0.32
C TYR A 123 -10.43 11.34 0.08
N TRP A 124 -11.10 10.21 -0.09
CA TRP A 124 -10.51 8.99 -0.63
C TRP A 124 -11.43 8.39 -1.70
N VAL A 125 -10.90 7.48 -2.49
CA VAL A 125 -11.63 6.77 -3.53
C VAL A 125 -11.65 5.28 -3.20
N LYS A 126 -12.82 4.63 -3.31
CA LYS A 126 -12.88 3.17 -3.18
C LYS A 126 -12.12 2.53 -4.34
N ASP A 127 -11.18 1.63 -4.03
CA ASP A 127 -10.40 0.91 -5.04
C ASP A 127 -10.38 -0.59 -4.71
N THR A 128 -11.31 -1.34 -5.31
CA THR A 128 -11.47 -2.77 -5.04
C THR A 128 -10.33 -3.62 -5.61
N ALA A 129 -9.51 -3.07 -6.52
CA ALA A 129 -8.31 -3.76 -6.98
C ALA A 129 -7.31 -3.92 -5.82
N TYR A 130 -7.34 -3.04 -4.81
CA TYR A 130 -6.45 -3.09 -3.66
C TYR A 130 -7.06 -3.79 -2.43
N ASP A 131 -8.21 -4.45 -2.55
CA ASP A 131 -8.77 -5.32 -1.52
C ASP A 131 -7.93 -6.61 -1.40
N LYS A 132 -6.64 -6.46 -1.08
CA LYS A 132 -5.58 -7.46 -1.11
C LYS A 132 -5.66 -8.37 0.14
N PRO A 133 -5.32 -9.66 0.04
CA PRO A 133 -5.19 -10.57 1.18
C PRO A 133 -3.87 -10.29 1.91
N LEU A 134 -3.90 -9.45 2.94
CA LEU A 134 -2.68 -8.89 3.54
C LEU A 134 -2.40 -9.38 4.96
N LEU A 135 -3.42 -9.73 5.73
CA LEU A 135 -3.26 -10.32 7.06
C LEU A 135 -3.48 -11.83 6.97
N ILE A 136 -2.44 -12.59 7.30
CA ILE A 136 -2.41 -14.05 7.14
C ILE A 136 -1.95 -14.74 8.42
N SER A 137 -2.52 -15.90 8.72
CA SER A 137 -2.08 -16.80 9.80
C SER A 137 -1.56 -18.15 9.31
N LYS A 138 -1.42 -18.31 8.00
CA LYS A 138 -0.80 -19.46 7.33
C LYS A 138 -0.05 -19.00 6.07
N GLU A 139 0.83 -19.85 5.56
CA GLU A 139 1.44 -19.63 4.24
C GLU A 139 0.37 -19.56 3.15
N ILE A 140 0.55 -18.63 2.21
CA ILE A 140 -0.31 -18.43 1.06
C ILE A 140 0.49 -18.19 -0.21
N HIS A 141 -0.17 -18.35 -1.36
CA HIS A 141 0.40 -18.10 -2.68
C HIS A 141 -0.22 -16.84 -3.27
N TRP A 142 0.47 -15.70 -3.13
CA TRP A 142 0.06 -14.45 -3.77
C TRP A 142 0.24 -14.52 -5.28
N SER A 143 -0.69 -13.90 -5.98
CA SER A 143 -0.56 -13.61 -7.40
C SER A 143 0.30 -12.36 -7.61
N VAL A 144 0.73 -12.14 -8.86
CA VAL A 144 1.42 -10.91 -9.27
C VAL A 144 0.61 -9.67 -8.89
N GLY A 145 1.29 -8.69 -8.28
CA GLY A 145 0.69 -7.46 -7.74
C GLY A 145 -0.05 -7.64 -6.41
N PHE A 146 -0.02 -8.83 -5.82
CA PHE A 146 -0.61 -9.15 -4.52
C PHE A 146 -2.13 -8.95 -4.43
N HIS A 147 -2.82 -8.72 -5.55
CA HIS A 147 -4.26 -8.43 -5.62
C HIS A 147 -5.12 -9.59 -5.12
N VAL A 148 -4.66 -10.82 -5.32
CA VAL A 148 -5.36 -12.06 -4.94
C VAL A 148 -4.35 -13.13 -4.51
N CYS A 149 -4.85 -14.16 -3.82
CA CYS A 149 -4.11 -15.37 -3.47
C CYS A 149 -4.83 -16.62 -3.98
N GLN A 150 -4.15 -17.76 -4.02
CA GLN A 150 -4.76 -19.04 -4.41
C GLN A 150 -5.71 -19.57 -3.33
N GLU A 151 -5.44 -19.26 -2.07
CA GLU A 151 -6.20 -19.69 -0.92
C GLU A 151 -7.51 -18.92 -0.77
N ASN A 152 -8.50 -19.57 -0.14
CA ASN A 152 -9.71 -18.90 0.28
C ASN A 152 -9.37 -17.76 1.24
N SER A 153 -9.95 -16.61 0.96
CA SER A 153 -9.75 -15.40 1.75
C SER A 153 -11.07 -14.67 1.94
N THR A 154 -11.20 -14.01 3.09
CA THR A 154 -12.42 -13.32 3.49
C THR A 154 -12.14 -11.84 3.57
N GLN A 155 -12.96 -11.02 2.91
CA GLN A 155 -12.86 -9.58 3.07
C GLN A 155 -13.45 -9.16 4.42
N ASP A 156 -12.70 -8.35 5.16
CA ASP A 156 -13.19 -7.69 6.36
C ASP A 156 -13.20 -6.18 6.15
N LYS A 157 -14.40 -5.60 6.26
CA LYS A 157 -14.63 -4.15 6.13
C LYS A 157 -13.95 -3.34 7.25
N ASP A 158 -13.62 -3.99 8.35
CA ASP A 158 -13.03 -3.37 9.52
C ASP A 158 -11.51 -3.26 9.44
N LEU A 159 -10.85 -3.96 8.51
CA LEU A 159 -9.42 -3.82 8.24
C LEU A 159 -9.23 -3.00 6.97
N VAL A 160 -8.83 -1.74 7.12
CA VAL A 160 -8.77 -0.77 6.02
C VAL A 160 -7.36 -0.66 5.49
N LEU A 161 -7.22 -0.62 4.16
CA LEU A 161 -5.99 -0.21 3.49
C LEU A 161 -6.16 1.20 2.92
N ILE A 162 -5.20 2.07 3.20
CA ILE A 162 -5.12 3.43 2.68
C ILE A 162 -3.91 3.47 1.74
N HIS A 163 -4.18 3.56 0.44
CA HIS A 163 -3.15 3.59 -0.59
C HIS A 163 -2.77 5.05 -0.91
N LEU A 164 -1.49 5.37 -0.80
CA LEU A 164 -0.99 6.75 -0.81
C LEU A 164 -0.59 7.23 -2.21
N GLN A 165 -0.78 6.43 -3.27
CA GLN A 165 -0.28 6.76 -4.60
C GLN A 165 -0.75 8.10 -5.15
N ARG A 166 -2.00 8.51 -4.85
CA ARG A 166 -2.60 9.76 -5.34
C ARG A 166 -2.70 10.84 -4.25
N MET A 167 -1.97 10.66 -3.14
CA MET A 167 -2.04 11.59 -2.01
C MET A 167 -1.55 12.99 -2.36
N ASP A 168 -0.69 13.14 -3.35
CA ASP A 168 -0.19 14.42 -3.82
C ASP A 168 0.18 14.32 -5.29
N HIS A 169 -0.27 15.30 -6.06
CA HIS A 169 -0.10 15.35 -7.50
C HIS A 169 1.38 15.43 -7.90
N ASP A 170 2.13 16.35 -7.31
CA ASP A 170 3.51 16.60 -7.70
C ASP A 170 4.38 15.40 -7.31
N PHE A 171 4.15 14.86 -6.12
CA PHE A 171 4.81 13.64 -5.66
C PHE A 171 4.51 12.45 -6.58
N TYR A 172 3.26 12.29 -7.00
CA TYR A 172 2.88 11.25 -7.95
C TYR A 172 3.60 11.43 -9.30
N MET A 173 3.62 12.65 -9.85
CA MET A 173 4.22 12.92 -11.17
C MET A 173 5.74 12.76 -11.18
N GLU A 174 6.42 13.18 -10.12
CA GLU A 174 7.85 12.94 -9.93
C GLU A 174 8.14 11.45 -9.88
N ARG A 175 7.38 10.71 -9.05
CA ARG A 175 7.52 9.27 -8.91
C ARG A 175 7.20 8.50 -10.19
N ALA A 176 6.16 8.89 -10.93
CA ALA A 176 5.80 8.27 -12.20
C ALA A 176 6.92 8.45 -13.24
N THR A 177 7.46 9.67 -13.34
CA THR A 177 8.60 9.98 -14.20
C THR A 177 9.81 9.13 -13.82
N TRP A 178 10.17 9.09 -12.54
CA TRP A 178 11.29 8.29 -12.04
C TRP A 178 11.10 6.79 -12.30
N LYS A 179 9.91 6.23 -12.01
CA LYS A 179 9.58 4.81 -12.25
C LYS A 179 9.66 4.44 -13.73
N SER A 180 9.20 5.34 -14.62
CA SER A 180 9.21 5.10 -16.06
C SER A 180 10.62 5.00 -16.67
N ASN A 181 11.65 5.48 -15.97
CA ASN A 181 13.05 5.40 -16.37
C ASN A 181 13.78 4.17 -15.80
N GLN A 182 13.11 3.36 -14.97
CA GLN A 182 13.72 2.17 -14.38
C GLN A 182 13.76 1.00 -15.37
N LYS A 183 14.58 0.00 -15.05
CA LYS A 183 14.68 -1.25 -15.84
C LYS A 183 13.55 -2.20 -15.44
N PHE A 184 12.71 -2.55 -16.41
CA PHE A 184 11.67 -3.56 -16.27
C PHE A 184 12.15 -4.89 -16.86
N LYS A 185 11.62 -5.98 -16.35
CA LYS A 185 11.74 -7.29 -16.98
C LYS A 185 10.90 -7.34 -18.25
N ASP A 186 11.47 -7.85 -19.35
CA ASP A 186 10.78 -7.89 -20.65
C ASP A 186 9.49 -8.70 -20.59
N ASP A 187 9.47 -9.81 -19.85
CA ASP A 187 8.29 -10.64 -19.65
C ASP A 187 7.14 -9.88 -18.98
N ASP A 188 7.46 -9.01 -18.00
CA ASP A 188 6.45 -8.20 -17.30
C ASP A 188 5.81 -7.20 -18.28
N ILE A 189 6.62 -6.58 -19.15
CA ILE A 189 6.13 -5.68 -20.20
C ILE A 189 5.21 -6.44 -21.16
N GLN A 190 5.65 -7.61 -21.65
CA GLN A 190 4.88 -8.42 -22.60
C GLN A 190 3.54 -8.90 -22.03
N ARG A 191 3.50 -9.17 -20.72
CA ARG A 191 2.29 -9.59 -20.00
C ARG A 191 1.42 -8.43 -19.54
N GLY A 192 1.87 -7.19 -19.70
CA GLY A 192 1.16 -6.01 -19.22
C GLY A 192 1.14 -5.86 -17.70
N TRP A 193 2.13 -6.42 -16.99
CA TRP A 193 2.26 -6.27 -15.53
C TRP A 193 2.93 -4.95 -15.17
N GLY A 194 2.38 -4.26 -14.17
CA GLY A 194 2.90 -2.97 -13.70
C GLY A 194 2.83 -1.85 -14.74
N THR A 195 1.86 -1.88 -15.66
CA THR A 195 1.71 -0.88 -16.74
C THR A 195 1.55 0.54 -16.22
N GLN A 196 1.03 0.73 -15.01
CA GLN A 196 0.98 2.03 -14.33
C GLN A 196 2.38 2.62 -14.05
N HIS A 197 3.42 1.79 -13.94
CA HIS A 197 4.78 2.24 -13.63
C HIS A 197 5.55 2.75 -14.84
N VAL A 198 5.07 2.49 -16.06
CA VAL A 198 5.66 3.01 -17.31
C VAL A 198 5.00 4.31 -17.80
N LEU A 199 3.98 4.80 -17.09
CA LEU A 199 3.26 6.02 -17.46
C LEU A 199 4.13 7.26 -17.25
N ARG A 200 3.98 8.24 -18.14
CA ARG A 200 4.66 9.54 -18.08
C ARG A 200 3.85 10.63 -18.79
N GLY A 201 4.10 11.88 -18.42
CA GLY A 201 3.44 13.05 -19.02
C GLY A 201 1.92 12.94 -18.99
N ALA A 202 1.26 13.20 -20.12
CA ALA A 202 -0.21 13.20 -20.21
C ALA A 202 -0.88 11.88 -19.78
N LYS A 203 -0.22 10.73 -19.99
CA LYS A 203 -0.78 9.43 -19.54
C LYS A 203 -0.71 9.26 -18.02
N ALA A 204 0.33 9.80 -17.39
CA ALA A 204 0.43 9.80 -15.94
C ALA A 204 -0.62 10.75 -15.33
N GLU A 205 -0.80 11.93 -15.94
CA GLU A 205 -1.84 12.90 -15.58
C GLU A 205 -3.24 12.27 -15.65
N GLU A 206 -3.56 11.63 -16.78
CA GLU A 206 -4.84 10.94 -17.00
C GLU A 206 -5.08 9.86 -15.93
N PHE A 207 -4.06 9.06 -15.60
CA PHE A 207 -4.17 8.06 -14.54
C PHE A 207 -4.36 8.68 -13.15
N PHE A 208 -3.74 9.84 -12.89
CA PHE A 208 -3.88 10.53 -11.61
C PHE A 208 -5.32 11.03 -11.40
N ILE A 209 -5.91 11.66 -12.42
CA ILE A 209 -7.26 12.23 -12.33
C ILE A 209 -8.37 11.19 -12.51
N SER A 210 -8.07 10.06 -13.15
CA SER A 210 -9.02 8.96 -13.34
C SER A 210 -9.21 8.18 -12.04
N MET A 211 -10.43 8.24 -11.51
CA MET A 211 -10.80 7.62 -10.24
C MET A 211 -11.32 6.20 -10.45
N PRO A 212 -10.76 5.18 -9.77
CA PRO A 212 -11.15 3.78 -9.97
C PRO A 212 -12.55 3.44 -9.42
N GLY A 213 -13.16 4.34 -8.65
CA GLY A 213 -14.44 4.09 -7.99
C GLY A 213 -15.06 5.35 -7.39
N PRO A 214 -16.09 5.19 -6.53
CA PRO A 214 -16.74 6.31 -5.87
C PRO A 214 -15.78 7.03 -4.91
N ILE A 215 -15.84 8.36 -4.95
CA ILE A 215 -15.16 9.26 -4.02
C ILE A 215 -16.07 9.50 -2.81
N SER A 216 -15.50 9.49 -1.61
CA SER A 216 -16.21 9.86 -0.38
C SER A 216 -15.29 10.61 0.57
N GLU A 217 -15.88 11.31 1.54
CA GLU A 217 -15.12 11.89 2.63
C GLU A 217 -14.50 10.78 3.48
N ILE A 218 -13.26 11.02 3.93
CA ILE A 218 -12.57 10.15 4.87
C ILE A 218 -13.31 10.27 6.21
N PRO A 219 -13.78 9.16 6.80
CA PRO A 219 -14.40 9.21 8.11
C PRO A 219 -13.44 9.77 9.16
N GLU A 220 -13.95 10.61 10.06
CA GLU A 220 -13.13 11.39 10.99
C GLU A 220 -12.15 10.53 11.80
N GLN A 221 -12.56 9.31 12.17
CA GLN A 221 -11.69 8.39 12.90
C GLN A 221 -10.43 7.98 12.13
N PHE A 222 -10.44 8.01 10.80
CA PHE A 222 -9.25 7.75 9.98
C PHE A 222 -8.50 9.03 9.59
N ARG A 223 -9.03 10.21 9.92
CA ARG A 223 -8.41 11.50 9.59
C ARG A 223 -7.61 12.09 10.74
N SER A 224 -7.88 11.66 11.98
CA SER A 224 -7.20 12.14 13.18
C SER A 224 -5.70 11.84 13.16
N ALA A 225 -4.90 12.83 13.54
CA ALA A 225 -3.45 12.69 13.73
C ALA A 225 -3.07 11.71 14.86
N SER A 226 -4.00 11.34 15.74
CA SER A 226 -3.73 10.36 16.80
C SER A 226 -3.65 8.91 16.29
N VAL A 227 -4.03 8.67 15.03
CA VAL A 227 -4.06 7.33 14.42
C VAL A 227 -2.75 7.02 13.68
N PHE A 228 -1.98 8.03 13.29
CA PHE A 228 -0.78 7.90 12.45
C PHE A 228 0.39 8.73 12.97
#